data_AF-A0A842PB53-F1
#
_entry.id   AF-A0A842PB53-F1
#
_cell.length_a   1.000
_cell.length_b   1.000
_cell.length_c   1.000
_cell.angle_alpha   90.00
_cell.angle_beta   90.00
_cell.angle_gamma   90.00
#
_symmetry.space_group_name_H-M   'P 1'
#
loop_
_entity.id
_entity.type
_entity.pdbx_description
1 polymer ?
#
loop_
_entity_poly.entity_id
_entity_poly.type
_entity_poly.pdbx_seq_one_letter_code
_entity_poly.pdbx_strand_id
1 'polypeptide(L)' 'MEENQGKNKEFYDNCTQYFEFLRKKGATDYDFEDEYYFTMPAISSH' A
#
# COMPACT_ATOMS: atom_id res chain seq x y z
N MET A 1 16.00 7.39 9.22
CA MET A 1 16.11 6.60 7.97
C MET A 1 15.19 7.25 6.97
N GLU A 2 15.70 8.15 6.13
CA GLU A 2 14.86 9.14 5.42
C GLU A 2 15.16 9.23 3.91
N GLU A 3 15.73 8.20 3.30
CA GLU A 3 16.26 8.27 1.93
C GLU A 3 15.45 7.52 0.84
N ASN A 4 14.19 7.13 1.09
CA ASN A 4 13.42 6.34 0.10
C ASN A 4 11.96 6.75 -0.10
N GLN A 5 11.55 7.98 0.22
CA GLN A 5 10.15 8.40 0.04
C GLN A 5 9.73 8.48 -1.44
N GLY A 6 10.64 8.84 -2.36
CA GLY A 6 10.33 8.95 -3.79
C GLY A 6 10.06 7.61 -4.49
N LYS A 7 10.86 6.57 -4.20
CA LYS A 7 10.69 5.23 -4.78
C LYS A 7 9.55 4.43 -4.16
N ASN A 8 9.31 4.65 -2.86
CA ASN A 8 8.19 4.03 -2.17
C ASN A 8 6.84 4.54 -2.68
N LYS A 9 6.74 5.80 -3.11
CA LYS A 9 5.48 6.36 -3.61
C LYS A 9 4.93 5.55 -4.79
N GLU A 10 5.75 5.26 -5.80
CA GLU A 10 5.31 4.44 -6.95
C GLU A 10 4.93 3.03 -6.53
N PHE A 11 5.64 2.42 -5.57
CA PHE A 11 5.28 1.10 -5.04
C PHE A 11 3.89 1.13 -4.37
N TYR A 12 3.64 2.10 -3.48
CA TYR A 12 2.34 2.24 -2.81
C TYR A 12 1.21 2.63 -3.79
N ASP A 13 1.48 3.45 -4.80
CA ASP A 13 0.54 3.76 -5.90
C ASP A 13 0.16 2.47 -6.67
N ASN A 14 1.14 1.62 -7.03
CA ASN A 14 0.89 0.35 -7.72
C ASN A 14 0.08 -0.63 -6.87
N CYS A 15 0.39 -0.75 -5.57
CA CYS A 15 -0.40 -1.57 -4.65
C CYS A 15 -1.83 -1.03 -4.52
N THR A 16 -2.01 0.29 -4.45
CA THR A 16 -3.34 0.92 -4.42
C THR A 16 -4.15 0.58 -5.67
N GLN A 17 -3.54 0.63 -6.86
CA GLN A 17 -4.19 0.23 -8.11
C GLN A 17 -4.59 -1.25 -8.13
N TYR A 18 -3.77 -2.13 -7.56
CA TYR A 18 -4.10 -3.55 -7.40
C TYR A 18 -5.34 -3.75 -6.51
N PHE A 19 -5.41 -3.06 -5.37
CA PHE A 19 -6.59 -3.12 -4.50
C PHE A 19 -7.84 -2.57 -5.19
N GLU A 20 -7.72 -1.46 -5.94
CA GLU A 20 -8.85 -0.94 -6.72
C GLU A 20 -9.33 -1.94 -7.78
N PHE A 21 -8.42 -2.67 -8.43
CA PHE A 21 -8.76 -3.71 -9.39
C PHE A 21 -9.50 -4.88 -8.72
N LEU A 22 -9.01 -5.35 -7.58
CA LEU A 22 -9.68 -6.39 -6.79
C LEU A 22 -11.08 -5.94 -6.37
N ARG A 23 -11.21 -4.71 -5.86
CA ARG A 23 -12.49 -4.13 -5.44
C ARG A 23 -13.49 -4.03 -6.60
N LYS A 24 -13.05 -3.65 -7.80
CA LYS A 24 -13.89 -3.65 -9.02
C LYS A 24 -14.35 -5.06 -9.42
N LYS A 25 -13.54 -6.09 -9.12
CA LYS A 25 -13.91 -7.49 -9.31
C LYS A 25 -14.77 -8.08 -8.17
N GLY A 26 -15.00 -7.33 -7.09
CA GLY A 26 -15.66 -7.85 -5.89
C GLY A 26 -14.80 -8.87 -5.13
N ALA A 27 -13.48 -8.85 -5.35
CA ALA A 27 -12.50 -9.66 -4.64
C ALA A 27 -11.76 -8.79 -3.63
N THR A 28 -11.26 -9.42 -2.57
CA THR A 28 -10.43 -8.78 -1.56
C THR A 28 -9.32 -9.75 -1.19
N ASP A 29 -8.10 -9.23 -1.09
CA ASP A 29 -6.93 -9.99 -0.70
C ASP A 29 -6.51 -9.52 0.69
N TYR A 30 -7.10 -10.14 1.71
CA TYR A 30 -6.96 -9.73 3.11
C TYR A 30 -5.54 -9.97 3.64
N ASP A 31 -4.89 -11.06 3.23
CA ASP A 31 -3.51 -11.35 3.58
C ASP A 31 -2.57 -10.27 3.02
N PHE A 32 -2.78 -9.89 1.75
CA PHE A 32 -1.98 -8.83 1.13
C PHE A 32 -2.27 -7.44 1.72
N GLU A 33 -3.53 -7.12 2.08
CA GLU A 33 -3.87 -5.86 2.77
C GLU A 33 -3.13 -5.75 4.11
N ASP A 34 -3.11 -6.80 4.93
CA ASP A 34 -2.47 -6.78 6.25
C ASP A 34 -0.95 -6.54 6.14
N GLU A 35 -0.28 -7.26 5.23
CA GLU A 35 1.15 -7.04 4.94
C GLU A 35 1.43 -5.64 4.38
N TYR A 36 0.54 -5.14 3.51
CA TYR A 36 0.65 -3.80 2.93
C TYR A 36 0.59 -2.71 4.00
N TYR A 37 -0.35 -2.78 4.93
CA TYR A 37 -0.44 -1.81 6.03
C TYR A 37 0.68 -1.98 7.06
N PHE A 38 1.16 -3.20 7.29
CA PHE A 38 2.31 -3.46 8.17
C PHE A 38 3.62 -2.84 7.63
N THR A 39 3.80 -2.88 6.32
CA THR A 39 4.99 -2.32 5.64
C THR A 39 4.87 -0.83 5.35
N MET A 40 3.66 -0.26 5.42
CA MET A 40 3.46 1.17 5.24
C MET A 40 4.12 1.92 6.41
N PRO A 41 5.02 2.88 6.15
CA PRO A 41 5.57 3.70 7.21
C PRO A 41 4.40 4.40 7.88
N ALA A 42 4.23 4.20 9.19
CA ALA A 42 3.23 4.91 9.96
C ALA A 42 3.48 6.40 9.79
N ILE A 43 2.68 7.07 8.96
CA ILE A 43 2.68 8.52 8.82
C ILE A 43 1.94 9.06 10.05
N SER A 44 2.53 8.86 11.23
CA SER A 44 2.05 9.49 12.45
C SER A 44 2.56 10.92 12.41
N SER A 45 1.74 11.83 11.88
CA SER A 45 1.98 13.26 12.06
C SER A 45 1.85 13.57 13.55
N HIS A 46 2.98 13.85 14.22
CA HIS A 46 3.02 14.42 15.56
C HIS A 46 2.93 15.94 15.47
#